data_AF-A0A968I8H3-F1
#
_entry.id   AF-A0A968I8H3-F1
#
_cell.length_a   1.000
_cell.length_b   1.000
_cell.length_c   1.000
_cell.angle_alpha   90.00
_cell.angle_beta   90.00
_cell.angle_gamma   90.00
#
_symmetry.space_group_name_H-M   'P 1'
#
loop_
_entity.id
_entity.type
_entity.pdbx_description
1 polymer ?
#
loop_
_entity_poly.entity_id
_entity_poly.type
_entity_poly.pdbx_seq_one_letter_code
_entity_poly.pdbx_strand_id
1 'polypeptide(L)'
;MGSSAFGPALVGASFGLDFNPTVNRIRVHSDADFNVRLNQETGLVVDFDLVTVGIQADLNLNYTTGDSGAGSDPSIVATAYTNSNATATTTTLFAIDSSRDVLVTVNPPNDGKLTTVGQLGVDTSTAAGFDISGAADGTAFATLTATTGISSLYTINLTNGQATLVGAVGGNLTLTGVAVAP
;
A
#
# COMPACT_ATOMS: atom_id res chain seq x y z
N MET A 1 22.00 11.95 6.97
CA MET A 1 20.78 12.23 6.18
C MET A 1 21.22 13.03 4.97
N GLY A 2 21.06 12.50 3.75
CA GLY A 2 21.49 13.17 2.52
C GLY A 2 20.68 14.44 2.28
N SER A 3 21.34 15.54 1.90
CA SER A 3 20.71 16.83 1.60
C SER A 3 20.17 16.94 0.16
N SER A 4 20.22 15.85 -0.61
CA SER A 4 19.69 15.76 -1.96
C SER A 4 18.17 15.57 -1.91
N ALA A 5 17.44 16.24 -2.80
CA ALA A 5 16.02 15.99 -2.99
C ALA A 5 15.79 14.50 -3.34
N PHE A 6 14.70 13.94 -2.82
CA PHE A 6 14.26 12.60 -3.17
C PHE A 6 14.02 12.53 -4.69
N GLY A 7 14.66 11.57 -5.36
CA GLY A 7 14.61 11.42 -6.81
C GLY A 7 14.17 10.00 -7.16
N PRO A 8 13.09 9.81 -7.95
CA PRO A 8 12.26 10.83 -8.58
C PRO A 8 11.40 11.61 -7.57
N ALA A 9 10.87 12.77 -7.98
CA ALA A 9 9.99 13.56 -7.12
C ALA A 9 8.76 12.75 -6.68
N LEU A 10 8.34 12.93 -5.43
CA LEU A 10 7.08 12.35 -4.96
C LEU A 10 5.91 12.93 -5.76
N VAL A 11 5.02 12.04 -6.19
CA VAL A 11 3.78 12.38 -6.89
C VAL A 11 2.63 11.88 -6.02
N GLY A 12 1.58 12.68 -5.85
CA GLY A 12 0.44 12.36 -4.98
C GLY A 12 0.40 13.18 -3.68
N ALA A 13 -0.71 13.04 -2.95
CA ALA A 13 -0.98 13.68 -1.67
C ALA A 13 -1.08 12.68 -0.51
N SER A 14 -1.46 11.43 -0.79
CA SER A 14 -1.55 10.34 0.18
C SER A 14 -0.62 9.20 -0.23
N PHE A 15 0.04 8.57 0.76
CA PHE A 15 1.06 7.57 0.51
C PHE A 15 0.88 6.35 1.40
N GLY A 16 1.00 5.17 0.78
CA GLY A 16 1.15 3.89 1.47
C GLY A 16 2.59 3.42 1.35
N LEU A 17 3.15 2.86 2.42
CA LEU A 17 4.48 2.25 2.38
C LEU A 17 4.55 1.00 3.24
N ASP A 18 5.33 0.01 2.79
CA ASP A 18 5.65 -1.15 3.61
C ASP A 18 6.94 -1.84 3.14
N PHE A 19 7.52 -2.65 4.02
CA PHE A 19 8.75 -3.39 3.78
C PHE A 19 8.48 -4.77 3.19
N ASN A 20 9.18 -5.12 2.12
CA ASN A 20 9.22 -6.48 1.62
C ASN A 20 10.41 -7.25 2.23
N PRO A 21 10.19 -8.17 3.18
CA PRO A 21 11.27 -8.91 3.84
C PRO A 21 12.07 -9.84 2.93
N THR A 22 11.51 -10.29 1.81
CA THR A 22 12.23 -11.20 0.89
C THR A 22 13.18 -10.46 -0.05
N VAL A 23 12.77 -9.28 -0.53
CA VAL A 23 13.55 -8.46 -1.48
C VAL A 23 14.41 -7.42 -0.76
N ASN A 24 14.16 -7.22 0.54
CA ASN A 24 14.86 -6.26 1.38
C ASN A 24 14.73 -4.81 0.86
N ARG A 25 13.49 -4.40 0.52
CA ARG A 25 13.18 -3.07 -0.02
C ARG A 25 11.89 -2.54 0.59
N ILE A 26 11.81 -1.23 0.76
CA ILE A 26 10.57 -0.54 1.10
C ILE A 26 9.82 -0.24 -0.20
N ARG A 27 8.54 -0.57 -0.27
CA ARG A 27 7.63 -0.13 -1.34
C ARG A 27 6.96 1.16 -0.91
N VAL A 28 6.78 2.09 -1.84
CA VAL A 28 5.97 3.28 -1.66
C VAL A 28 4.99 3.39 -2.83
N HIS A 29 3.71 3.58 -2.50
CA HIS A 29 2.62 3.88 -3.43
C HIS A 29 1.98 5.22 -3.10
N SER A 30 1.24 5.80 -4.04
CA SER A 30 0.42 6.99 -3.80
C SER A 30 -0.94 6.96 -4.49
N ASP A 31 -1.78 7.93 -4.14
CA ASP A 31 -3.05 8.26 -4.78
C ASP A 31 -2.93 8.87 -6.20
N ALA A 32 -1.71 9.01 -6.72
CA ALA A 32 -1.44 9.50 -8.07
C ALA A 32 -0.52 8.53 -8.83
N ASP A 33 -0.85 7.24 -8.77
CA ASP A 33 -0.19 6.09 -9.42
C ASP A 33 1.29 5.87 -9.12
N PHE A 34 1.90 6.70 -8.27
CA PHE A 34 3.31 6.61 -7.94
C PHE A 34 3.65 5.22 -7.41
N ASN A 35 4.73 4.64 -7.92
CA ASN A 35 5.20 3.32 -7.54
C ASN A 35 6.72 3.30 -7.49
N VAL A 36 7.30 3.08 -6.32
CA VAL A 36 8.76 3.09 -6.17
C VAL A 36 9.25 2.15 -5.09
N ARG A 37 10.49 1.70 -5.22
CA ARG A 37 11.22 0.97 -4.17
C ARG A 37 12.31 1.84 -3.57
N LEU A 38 12.49 1.76 -2.26
CA LEU A 38 13.65 2.31 -1.56
C LEU A 38 14.55 1.19 -1.05
N ASN A 39 15.85 1.40 -1.14
CA ASN A 39 16.81 0.63 -0.37
C ASN A 39 16.81 1.16 1.07
N GLN A 40 16.47 0.30 2.02
CA GLN A 40 16.35 0.70 3.43
C GLN A 40 17.68 1.06 4.08
N GLU A 41 18.81 0.51 3.58
CA GLU A 41 20.13 0.76 4.14
C GLU A 41 20.67 2.13 3.71
N THR A 42 20.41 2.53 2.47
CA THR A 42 20.91 3.78 1.89
C THR A 42 19.88 4.91 1.89
N GLY A 43 18.60 4.58 2.03
CA GLY A 43 17.49 5.52 1.88
C GLY A 43 17.29 6.02 0.43
N LEU A 44 17.98 5.43 -0.54
CA LEU A 44 17.90 5.82 -1.94
C LEU A 44 16.81 5.03 -2.67
N VAL A 45 16.22 5.67 -3.67
CA VAL A 45 15.32 4.99 -4.62
C VAL A 45 16.11 3.94 -5.41
N VAL A 46 15.49 2.78 -5.60
CA VAL A 46 15.97 1.74 -6.50
C VAL A 46 15.54 2.11 -7.91
N ASP A 47 16.52 2.27 -8.78
CA ASP A 47 16.31 2.53 -10.19
C ASP A 47 15.64 1.33 -10.90
N PHE A 48 14.50 1.58 -11.54
CA PHE A 48 13.79 0.60 -12.37
C PHE A 48 14.50 0.29 -13.69
N ASP A 49 15.17 1.28 -14.30
CA ASP A 49 15.80 1.16 -15.61
C ASP A 49 17.21 1.76 -15.61
N LEU A 50 18.19 0.89 -15.36
CA LEU A 50 19.62 1.21 -15.34
C LEU A 50 20.17 1.72 -16.69
N VAL A 51 19.38 1.69 -17.77
CA VAL A 51 19.77 2.21 -19.09
C VAL A 51 19.40 3.68 -19.23
N THR A 52 18.29 4.12 -18.65
CA THR A 52 17.83 5.51 -18.74
C THR A 52 18.61 6.38 -17.76
N VAL A 53 19.15 7.51 -18.22
CA VAL A 53 19.90 8.42 -17.34
C VAL A 53 18.98 9.01 -16.27
N GLY A 54 19.32 8.76 -15.00
CA GLY A 54 18.61 9.31 -13.83
C GLY A 54 18.29 8.21 -12.83
N ILE A 55 17.34 8.49 -11.93
CA ILE A 55 16.71 7.46 -11.10
C ILE A 55 15.23 7.42 -11.50
N GLN A 56 14.75 6.24 -11.84
CA GLN A 56 13.42 6.03 -12.39
C GLN A 56 12.54 5.33 -11.34
N ALA A 57 11.30 5.78 -11.24
CA ALA A 57 10.27 5.05 -10.52
C ALA A 57 9.99 3.71 -11.23
N ASP A 58 9.39 2.78 -10.49
CA ASP A 58 8.78 1.59 -11.12
C ASP A 58 7.57 2.03 -11.98
N LEU A 59 6.99 1.11 -12.75
CA LEU A 59 5.84 1.48 -13.60
C LEU A 59 4.64 1.90 -12.76
N ASN A 60 3.94 2.94 -13.24
CA ASN A 60 2.73 3.48 -12.63
C ASN A 60 1.71 2.38 -12.31
N LEU A 61 1.02 2.57 -11.19
CA LEU A 61 -0.08 1.71 -10.78
C LEU A 61 -1.19 1.76 -11.83
N ASN A 62 -1.66 0.59 -12.24
CA ASN A 62 -2.72 0.47 -13.24
C ASN A 62 -3.41 -0.90 -13.12
N TYR A 63 -4.73 -0.91 -13.25
CA TYR A 63 -5.51 -2.13 -13.29
C TYR A 63 -5.16 -3.01 -14.50
N THR A 64 -5.07 -4.31 -14.26
CA THR A 64 -4.84 -5.30 -15.32
C THR A 64 -6.03 -5.40 -16.27
N THR A 65 -5.76 -5.72 -17.53
CA THR A 65 -6.82 -5.95 -18.53
C THR A 65 -7.73 -7.09 -18.08
N GLY A 66 -9.04 -6.83 -18.04
CA GLY A 66 -10.05 -7.81 -17.61
C GLY A 66 -10.36 -7.78 -16.11
N ASP A 67 -9.63 -7.00 -15.31
CA ASP A 67 -10.01 -6.71 -13.93
C ASP A 67 -11.29 -5.86 -13.87
N SER A 68 -12.03 -5.96 -12.76
CA SER A 68 -13.21 -5.13 -12.51
C SER A 68 -12.93 -3.61 -12.41
N GLY A 69 -11.66 -3.23 -12.20
CA GLY A 69 -11.17 -1.85 -12.22
C GLY A 69 -10.48 -1.45 -13.52
N ALA A 70 -10.42 -2.32 -14.53
CA ALA A 70 -9.73 -2.02 -15.78
C ALA A 70 -10.23 -0.69 -16.41
N GLY A 71 -9.31 0.22 -16.70
CA GLY A 71 -9.61 1.55 -17.24
C GLY A 71 -10.01 2.61 -16.21
N SER A 72 -10.11 2.24 -14.92
CA SER A 72 -10.22 3.21 -13.82
C SER A 72 -8.83 3.72 -13.44
N ASP A 73 -8.76 4.98 -13.02
CA ASP A 73 -7.56 5.62 -12.46
C ASP A 73 -7.42 5.19 -10.98
N PRO A 74 -6.36 4.46 -10.59
CA PRO A 74 -6.20 4.01 -9.21
C PRO A 74 -5.94 5.14 -8.21
N SER A 75 -6.44 4.99 -6.99
CA SER A 75 -6.11 5.88 -5.86
C SER A 75 -5.59 5.06 -4.69
N ILE A 76 -4.33 4.61 -4.77
CA ILE A 76 -3.72 3.73 -3.76
C ILE A 76 -3.19 4.52 -2.57
N VAL A 77 -3.82 4.36 -1.41
CA VAL A 77 -3.54 5.20 -0.22
C VAL A 77 -2.88 4.45 0.93
N ALA A 78 -2.89 3.12 0.89
CA ALA A 78 -2.21 2.27 1.86
C ALA A 78 -1.76 0.97 1.19
N THR A 79 -0.62 0.41 1.60
CA THR A 79 -0.07 -0.83 1.06
C THR A 79 0.56 -1.65 2.18
N ALA A 80 0.52 -2.98 2.07
CA ALA A 80 1.15 -3.88 3.02
C ALA A 80 1.56 -5.20 2.35
N TYR A 81 2.66 -5.78 2.80
CA TYR A 81 3.14 -7.10 2.42
C TYR A 81 2.74 -8.15 3.45
N THR A 82 2.36 -9.34 2.98
CA THR A 82 2.23 -10.51 3.87
C THR A 82 3.59 -10.99 4.34
N ASN A 83 3.60 -11.76 5.44
CA ASN A 83 4.78 -12.44 5.97
C ASN A 83 5.91 -11.47 6.36
N SER A 84 5.58 -10.35 7.01
CA SER A 84 6.53 -9.35 7.53
C SER A 84 7.39 -9.89 8.68
N ASN A 85 8.18 -10.94 8.42
CA ASN A 85 9.11 -11.56 9.36
C ASN A 85 10.44 -11.93 8.68
N ALA A 86 11.50 -12.03 9.48
CA ALA A 86 12.87 -12.23 8.99
C ALA A 86 13.12 -13.58 8.27
N THR A 87 12.20 -14.53 8.39
CA THR A 87 12.32 -15.88 7.80
C THR A 87 11.44 -16.08 6.57
N ALA A 88 10.75 -15.03 6.11
CA ALA A 88 9.84 -15.11 4.98
C ALA A 88 10.57 -15.52 3.70
N THR A 89 9.99 -16.46 2.95
CA THR A 89 10.47 -16.90 1.64
C THR A 89 9.58 -16.42 0.50
N THR A 90 8.34 -16.02 0.81
CA THR A 90 7.38 -15.47 -0.13
C THR A 90 6.62 -14.31 0.52
N THR A 91 6.21 -13.34 -0.31
CA THR A 91 5.37 -12.22 0.10
C THR A 91 4.33 -11.94 -0.98
N THR A 92 3.18 -11.42 -0.59
CA THR A 92 2.14 -10.89 -1.48
C THR A 92 1.92 -9.42 -1.12
N LEU A 93 1.93 -8.54 -2.13
CA LEU A 93 1.66 -7.13 -1.94
C LEU A 93 0.17 -6.86 -2.08
N PHE A 94 -0.42 -6.30 -1.04
CA PHE A 94 -1.78 -5.80 -1.02
C PHE A 94 -1.80 -4.28 -0.93
N ALA A 95 -2.88 -3.68 -1.41
CA ALA A 95 -3.10 -2.24 -1.34
C ALA A 95 -4.59 -1.90 -1.23
N ILE A 96 -4.88 -0.72 -0.70
CA ILE A 96 -6.24 -0.17 -0.62
C ILE A 96 -6.39 0.92 -1.67
N ASP A 97 -7.36 0.74 -2.55
CA ASP A 97 -7.83 1.80 -3.46
C ASP A 97 -9.03 2.51 -2.83
N SER A 98 -8.85 3.76 -2.42
CA SER A 98 -9.89 4.57 -1.78
C SER A 98 -10.91 5.15 -2.77
N SER A 99 -10.60 5.20 -4.07
CA SER A 99 -11.57 5.69 -5.06
C SER A 99 -12.68 4.67 -5.35
N ARG A 100 -12.36 3.38 -5.15
CA ARG A 100 -13.21 2.24 -5.47
C ARG A 100 -13.62 1.43 -4.24
N ASP A 101 -13.10 1.76 -3.06
CA ASP A 101 -13.29 1.03 -1.82
C ASP A 101 -13.01 -0.47 -1.95
N VAL A 102 -11.86 -0.81 -2.54
CA VAL A 102 -11.45 -2.19 -2.77
C VAL A 102 -10.07 -2.49 -2.19
N LEU A 103 -9.92 -3.74 -1.75
CA LEU A 103 -8.61 -4.35 -1.60
C LEU A 103 -8.13 -4.85 -2.97
N VAL A 104 -6.87 -4.57 -3.30
CA VAL A 104 -6.21 -5.06 -4.51
C VAL A 104 -4.93 -5.80 -4.16
N THR A 105 -4.48 -6.67 -5.06
CA THR A 105 -3.10 -7.16 -5.10
C THR A 105 -2.31 -6.39 -6.15
N VAL A 106 -1.00 -6.23 -5.94
CA VAL A 106 -0.09 -5.63 -6.91
C VAL A 106 0.90 -6.69 -7.39
N ASN A 107 0.70 -7.21 -8.60
CA ASN A 107 1.48 -8.31 -9.14
C ASN A 107 1.55 -8.28 -10.69
N PRO A 108 2.74 -8.14 -11.30
CA PRO A 108 4.05 -7.93 -10.65
C PRO A 108 4.14 -6.56 -9.96
N PRO A 109 4.77 -6.44 -8.76
CA PRO A 109 4.86 -5.18 -8.03
C PRO A 109 5.55 -4.05 -8.79
N ASN A 110 6.64 -4.34 -9.49
CA ASN A 110 7.42 -3.32 -10.23
C ASN A 110 6.72 -2.89 -11.52
N ASP A 111 5.74 -3.67 -11.99
CA ASP A 111 4.96 -3.37 -13.19
C ASP A 111 3.67 -2.59 -12.84
N GLY A 112 3.45 -2.33 -11.55
CA GLY A 112 2.31 -1.58 -11.02
C GLY A 112 0.95 -2.25 -11.26
N LYS A 113 0.92 -3.57 -11.50
CA LYS A 113 -0.30 -4.25 -11.98
C LYS A 113 -1.28 -4.58 -10.86
N LEU A 114 -2.42 -3.91 -10.86
CA LEU A 114 -3.48 -4.10 -9.88
C LEU A 114 -4.48 -5.17 -10.32
N THR A 115 -4.84 -6.06 -9.39
CA THR A 115 -5.96 -6.99 -9.52
C THR A 115 -6.86 -6.88 -8.29
N THR A 116 -8.15 -6.67 -8.51
CA THR A 116 -9.15 -6.51 -7.45
C THR A 116 -9.34 -7.83 -6.70
N VAL A 117 -9.23 -7.79 -5.38
CA VAL A 117 -9.53 -8.91 -4.47
C VAL A 117 -11.02 -8.87 -4.08
N GLY A 118 -11.51 -7.68 -3.72
CA GLY A 118 -12.92 -7.46 -3.43
C GLY A 118 -13.17 -6.14 -2.68
N GLN A 119 -14.45 -5.86 -2.45
CA GLN A 119 -14.89 -4.63 -1.80
C GLN A 119 -14.59 -4.64 -0.30
N LEU A 120 -14.13 -3.49 0.22
CA LEU A 120 -13.95 -3.26 1.64
C LEU A 120 -15.30 -3.26 2.38
N GLY A 121 -16.36 -2.80 1.71
CA GLY A 121 -17.67 -2.57 2.32
C GLY A 121 -17.72 -1.31 3.21
N VAL A 122 -16.70 -0.47 3.12
CA VAL A 122 -16.55 0.81 3.82
C VAL A 122 -16.11 1.85 2.80
N ASP A 123 -16.82 2.97 2.73
CA ASP A 123 -16.41 4.16 1.97
C ASP A 123 -15.30 4.88 2.75
N THR A 124 -14.06 4.71 2.29
CA THR A 124 -12.87 5.29 2.93
C THR A 124 -12.34 6.49 2.16
N SER A 125 -12.02 7.55 2.87
CA SER A 125 -11.23 8.64 2.32
C SER A 125 -9.77 8.23 2.09
N THR A 126 -8.97 9.17 1.55
CA THR A 126 -7.54 8.99 1.32
C THR A 126 -6.69 8.96 2.60
N ALA A 127 -7.29 9.23 3.76
CA ALA A 127 -6.68 9.04 5.06
C ALA A 127 -6.90 7.59 5.51
N ALA A 128 -5.98 6.71 5.13
CA ALA A 128 -6.00 5.31 5.49
C ALA A 128 -4.61 4.83 5.95
N GLY A 129 -4.59 3.71 6.66
CA GLY A 129 -3.38 2.99 7.03
C GLY A 129 -3.64 1.51 6.88
N PHE A 130 -2.63 0.74 6.53
CA PHE A 130 -2.76 -0.70 6.33
C PHE A 130 -1.46 -1.39 6.71
N ASP A 131 -1.56 -2.46 7.49
CA ASP A 131 -0.42 -3.31 7.85
C ASP A 131 -0.88 -4.76 8.03
N ILE A 132 0.02 -5.71 7.77
CA ILE A 132 -0.25 -7.14 7.87
C ILE A 132 0.75 -7.74 8.86
N SER A 133 0.21 -8.39 9.90
CA SER A 133 1.02 -9.04 10.94
C SER A 133 2.01 -10.03 10.35
N GLY A 134 3.27 -9.95 10.82
CA GLY A 134 4.30 -10.93 10.53
C GLY A 134 4.12 -12.26 11.30
N ALA A 135 3.19 -12.31 12.24
CA ALA A 135 2.86 -13.50 13.02
C ALA A 135 2.18 -14.58 12.16
N ALA A 136 2.10 -15.80 12.69
CA ALA A 136 1.61 -16.97 11.95
C ALA A 136 0.15 -16.85 11.47
N ASP A 137 -0.65 -15.99 12.12
CA ASP A 137 -2.05 -15.74 11.74
C ASP A 137 -2.18 -14.77 10.56
N GLY A 138 -1.15 -13.96 10.26
CA GLY A 138 -1.13 -13.02 9.14
C GLY A 138 -2.25 -11.99 9.20
N THR A 139 -2.74 -11.64 10.40
CA THR A 139 -3.90 -10.75 10.55
C THR A 139 -3.60 -9.38 9.93
N ALA A 140 -4.46 -8.96 9.00
CA ALA A 140 -4.37 -7.68 8.33
C ALA A 140 -5.23 -6.63 9.03
N PHE A 141 -4.65 -5.47 9.34
CA PHE A 141 -5.31 -4.36 10.01
C PHE A 141 -5.32 -3.13 9.12
N ALA A 142 -6.45 -2.43 9.09
CA ALA A 142 -6.55 -1.13 8.43
C ALA A 142 -7.17 -0.08 9.35
N THR A 143 -6.65 1.13 9.30
CA THR A 143 -7.37 2.32 9.76
C THR A 143 -8.07 2.93 8.55
N LEU A 144 -9.40 2.94 8.54
CA LEU A 144 -10.19 3.54 7.46
C LEU A 144 -10.92 4.76 8.02
N THR A 145 -10.91 5.85 7.26
CA THR A 145 -11.52 7.12 7.66
C THR A 145 -12.74 7.39 6.80
N ALA A 146 -13.92 7.24 7.38
CA ALA A 146 -15.18 7.56 6.71
C ALA A 146 -15.29 9.07 6.44
N THR A 147 -16.28 9.47 5.63
CA THR A 147 -16.57 10.88 5.27
C THR A 147 -16.79 11.81 6.47
N THR A 148 -17.07 11.26 7.67
CA THR A 148 -17.18 12.02 8.92
C THR A 148 -15.83 12.52 9.46
N GLY A 149 -14.71 12.08 8.87
CA GLY A 149 -13.34 12.45 9.25
C GLY A 149 -12.76 11.66 10.41
N ILE A 150 -13.50 10.69 10.96
CA ILE A 150 -13.06 9.89 12.11
C ILE A 150 -12.59 8.51 11.63
N SER A 151 -11.37 8.12 12.02
CA SER A 151 -10.82 6.80 11.70
C SER A 151 -11.34 5.71 12.63
N SER A 152 -11.64 4.55 12.07
CA SER A 152 -11.91 3.31 12.80
C SER A 152 -10.90 2.23 12.40
N LEU A 153 -10.64 1.32 13.33
CA LEU A 153 -9.79 0.16 13.11
C LEU A 153 -10.62 -1.00 12.60
N TYR A 154 -10.13 -1.65 11.55
CA TYR A 154 -10.72 -2.80 10.90
C TYR A 154 -9.71 -3.94 10.81
N THR A 155 -10.20 -5.18 10.82
CA THR A 155 -9.48 -6.29 10.20
C THR A 155 -9.90 -6.39 8.73
N ILE A 156 -8.95 -6.76 7.86
CA ILE A 156 -9.19 -6.94 6.43
C ILE A 156 -9.07 -8.42 6.07
N ASN A 157 -10.08 -8.96 5.39
CA ASN A 157 -9.99 -10.31 4.84
C ASN A 157 -9.23 -10.28 3.51
N LEU A 158 -8.00 -10.80 3.50
CA LEU A 158 -7.13 -10.81 2.31
C LEU A 158 -7.61 -11.71 1.16
N THR A 159 -8.64 -12.54 1.37
CA THR A 159 -9.19 -13.43 0.33
C THR A 159 -10.34 -12.78 -0.44
N ASN A 160 -11.12 -11.90 0.20
CA ASN A 160 -12.31 -11.31 -0.41
C ASN A 160 -12.43 -9.79 -0.24
N GLY A 161 -11.45 -9.15 0.40
CA GLY A 161 -11.38 -7.71 0.62
C GLY A 161 -12.22 -7.17 1.78
N GLN A 162 -13.11 -7.95 2.40
CA GLN A 162 -14.07 -7.41 3.36
C GLN A 162 -13.40 -6.85 4.62
N ALA A 163 -13.73 -5.60 4.96
CA ALA A 163 -13.34 -4.96 6.20
C ALA A 163 -14.34 -5.30 7.33
N THR A 164 -13.84 -5.71 8.49
CA THR A 164 -14.65 -5.97 9.70
C THR A 164 -14.25 -5.02 10.80
N LEU A 165 -15.21 -4.25 11.34
CA LEU A 165 -14.96 -3.26 12.37
C LEU A 165 -14.43 -3.92 13.66
N VAL A 166 -13.27 -3.45 14.13
CA VAL A 166 -12.73 -3.77 15.46
C VAL A 166 -13.22 -2.73 16.47
N GLY A 167 -13.17 -1.45 16.11
CA GLY A 167 -13.65 -0.35 16.94
C GLY A 167 -13.17 1.02 16.46
N ALA A 168 -13.66 2.08 17.08
CA ALA A 168 -13.18 3.44 16.82
C ALA A 168 -11.74 3.60 17.31
N VAL A 169 -10.90 4.31 16.56
CA VAL A 169 -9.58 4.71 17.06
C VAL A 169 -9.74 5.98 17.89
N GLY A 170 -9.20 5.99 19.10
CA GLY A 170 -9.46 7.02 20.09
C GLY A 170 -9.18 8.45 19.62
N GLY A 171 -9.91 9.42 20.16
CA GLY A 171 -9.61 10.85 20.01
C GLY A 171 -10.28 11.58 18.85
N ASN A 172 -11.24 10.95 18.14
CA ASN A 172 -11.88 11.52 16.94
C ASN A 172 -10.85 12.04 15.91
N LEU A 173 -9.75 11.29 15.77
CA LEU A 173 -8.64 11.65 14.92
C LEU A 173 -8.82 11.07 13.53
N THR A 174 -8.27 11.79 12.56
CA THR A 174 -7.96 11.26 11.24
C THR A 174 -6.57 10.64 11.29
N LEU A 175 -6.45 9.38 10.90
CA LEU A 175 -5.21 8.63 10.84
C LEU A 175 -4.85 8.32 9.39
N THR A 176 -3.57 8.45 9.09
CA THR A 176 -2.98 8.18 7.76
C THR A 176 -2.00 7.02 7.80
N GLY A 177 -2.05 6.20 8.86
CA GLY A 177 -1.08 5.14 9.09
C GLY A 177 -1.41 4.29 10.31
N VAL A 178 -1.03 3.03 10.21
CA VAL A 178 -1.05 2.04 11.29
C VAL A 178 0.16 1.14 11.12
N ALA A 179 0.68 0.61 12.23
CA ALA A 179 1.67 -0.46 12.20
C ALA A 179 1.31 -1.49 13.27
N VAL A 180 1.41 -2.76 12.94
CA VAL A 180 1.24 -3.88 13.87
C VAL A 180 2.61 -4.34 14.36
N ALA A 181 2.73 -4.52 15.67
CA ALA A 181 3.97 -5.02 16.25
C ALA A 181 4.18 -6.52 15.88
N PRO A 182 5.44 -6.94 15.70
CA PRO A 182 5.78 -8.34 15.43
C PRO A 182 5.53 -9.28 16.61
#